data_AF-A0A415PKR0-F1
#
_entry.id   AF-A0A415PKR0-F1
#
_cell.length_a   1.000
_cell.length_b   1.000
_cell.length_c   1.000
_cell.angle_alpha   90.00
_cell.angle_beta   90.00
_cell.angle_gamma   90.00
#
_symmetry.space_group_name_H-M   'P 1'
#
loop_
_entity.id
_entity.type
_entity.pdbx_description
1 polymer ?
#
loop_
_entity_poly.entity_id
_entity_poly.type
_entity_poly.pdbx_seq_one_letter_code
_entity_poly.pdbx_strand_id
1 'polypeptide(L)'
;MEKRSFDTMKKGYNRYQVDDYIAALELELVALKEKNEKAYQLKEAYEREAEDYKKRYEEVCQNLSIKERAAYDMTRMAMKEANMIVETAHKNADVIVRESLMMAREVLSEIARLGKEANLLKGSMKDDLSRIAQALDEFETPQIPEMDLLKKEEMQ
;
A
#
# COMPACT_ATOMS: atom_id res chain seq x y z
N MET A 1 24.54 -4.53 74.63
CA MET A 1 23.99 -5.64 75.45
C MET A 1 24.14 -5.24 76.90
N GLU A 2 23.06 -4.81 77.55
CA GLU A 2 23.05 -4.64 79.00
C GLU A 2 23.33 -5.99 79.64
N LYS A 3 24.40 -6.09 80.44
CA LYS A 3 24.65 -7.29 81.24
C LYS A 3 23.67 -7.28 82.41
N ARG A 4 22.63 -8.12 82.33
CA ARG A 4 21.71 -8.37 83.44
C ARG A 4 22.49 -9.02 84.58
N SER A 5 22.40 -8.46 85.78
CA SER A 5 22.98 -9.01 87.00
C SER A 5 21.96 -9.87 87.73
N PHE A 6 22.39 -11.03 88.24
CA PHE A 6 21.56 -11.95 89.02
C PHE A 6 21.93 -11.81 90.50
N ASP A 7 20.93 -11.89 91.38
CA ASP A 7 21.18 -11.87 92.82
C ASP A 7 22.01 -13.10 93.24
N THR A 8 22.85 -12.97 94.27
CA THR A 8 23.68 -14.07 94.80
C THR A 8 23.15 -14.58 96.14
N MET A 9 23.04 -15.89 96.28
CA MET A 9 22.76 -16.61 97.52
C MET A 9 24.03 -17.28 98.07
N LYS A 10 23.95 -17.88 99.27
CA LYS A 10 25.07 -18.55 99.98
C LYS A 10 25.91 -19.53 99.14
N LYS A 11 25.41 -20.02 98.00
CA LYS A 11 26.10 -20.97 97.10
C LYS A 11 26.01 -20.59 95.59
N GLY A 12 25.93 -19.31 95.25
CA GLY A 12 25.95 -18.85 93.85
C GLY A 12 24.75 -18.00 93.44
N TYR A 13 24.48 -17.85 92.15
CA TYR A 13 23.37 -17.02 91.65
C TYR A 13 22.00 -17.59 92.01
N ASN A 14 21.00 -16.71 92.08
CA ASN A 14 19.62 -17.09 92.33
C ASN A 14 19.10 -17.94 91.17
N ARG A 15 18.94 -19.23 91.44
CA ARG A 15 18.53 -20.22 90.45
C ARG A 15 17.24 -19.84 89.73
N TYR A 16 16.23 -19.32 90.44
CA TYR A 16 14.95 -18.97 89.82
C TYR A 16 15.09 -17.82 88.81
N GLN A 17 15.88 -16.78 89.13
CA GLN A 17 16.12 -15.66 88.21
C GLN A 17 16.91 -16.09 86.97
N VAL A 18 17.85 -17.03 87.14
CA VAL A 18 18.65 -17.56 86.03
C VAL A 18 17.79 -18.48 85.16
N ASP A 19 17.02 -19.39 85.75
CA ASP A 19 16.15 -20.33 85.04
C ASP A 19 15.06 -19.56 84.24
N ASP A 20 14.43 -18.54 84.83
CA ASP A 20 13.45 -17.69 84.14
C ASP A 20 14.06 -16.91 82.96
N TYR A 21 15.29 -16.41 83.14
CA TYR A 21 16.00 -15.70 82.09
C TYR A 21 16.43 -16.61 80.94
N ILE A 22 16.89 -17.83 81.24
CA ILE A 22 17.20 -18.83 80.23
C ILE A 22 15.94 -19.18 79.45
N ALA A 23 14.81 -19.40 80.12
CA ALA A 23 13.53 -19.67 79.44
C ALA A 23 13.08 -18.51 78.53
N ALA A 24 13.25 -17.26 78.97
CA ALA A 24 12.95 -16.08 78.15
C ALA A 24 13.86 -15.98 76.91
N LEU A 25 15.17 -16.22 77.08
CA LEU A 25 16.12 -16.25 75.97
C LEU A 25 15.83 -17.39 74.99
N GLU A 26 15.46 -18.57 75.48
CA GLU A 26 15.08 -19.69 74.62
C GLU A 26 13.87 -19.35 73.77
N LEU A 27 12.85 -18.71 74.35
CA LEU A 27 11.65 -18.27 73.63
C LEU A 27 11.98 -17.20 72.58
N GLU A 28 12.81 -16.22 72.93
CA GLU A 28 13.29 -15.20 71.99
C GLU A 28 14.10 -15.81 70.85
N LEU A 29 14.96 -16.79 71.15
CA LEU A 29 15.78 -17.50 70.16
C LEU A 29 14.91 -18.28 69.18
N VAL A 30 13.86 -18.96 69.66
CA VAL A 30 12.88 -19.64 68.80
C VAL A 30 12.16 -18.64 67.90
N ALA A 31 11.66 -17.53 68.46
CA ALA A 31 10.99 -16.49 67.68
C ALA A 31 11.91 -15.86 66.61
N LEU A 32 13.19 -15.63 66.95
CA LEU A 32 14.17 -15.14 65.98
C LEU A 32 14.43 -16.16 64.86
N LYS A 33 14.55 -17.45 65.19
CA LYS A 33 14.74 -18.51 64.20
C LYS A 33 13.57 -18.56 63.23
N GLU A 34 12.34 -18.54 63.72
CA GLU A 34 11.15 -18.53 62.87
C GLU A 34 11.09 -17.29 61.97
N LYS A 35 11.42 -16.12 62.50
CA LYS A 35 11.47 -14.88 61.71
C LYS A 35 12.56 -14.94 60.63
N ASN A 36 13.72 -15.50 60.97
CA ASN A 36 14.83 -15.65 60.03
C ASN A 36 14.47 -16.63 58.90
N GLU A 37 13.86 -17.76 59.24
CA GLU A 37 13.37 -18.76 58.28
C GLU A 37 12.37 -18.13 57.29
N LYS A 38 11.38 -17.38 57.79
CA LYS A 38 10.42 -16.64 56.95
C LYS A 38 11.11 -15.60 56.06
N ALA A 39 12.13 -14.92 56.58
CA ALA A 39 12.88 -13.94 55.80
C ALA A 39 13.67 -14.61 54.66
N TYR A 40 14.27 -15.78 54.89
CA TYR A 40 14.94 -16.56 53.85
C TYR A 40 13.96 -17.04 52.78
N GLN A 41 12.80 -17.56 53.17
CA GLN A 41 11.76 -17.99 52.21
C GLN A 41 11.26 -16.84 51.33
N LEU A 42 11.04 -15.66 51.92
CA LEU A 42 10.66 -14.47 51.17
C LEU A 42 11.77 -14.02 50.22
N LYS A 43 13.02 -14.04 50.68
CA LYS A 43 14.17 -13.71 49.85
C LYS A 43 14.25 -14.63 48.63
N GLU A 44 14.15 -15.94 48.81
CA GLU A 44 14.17 -16.91 47.70
C GLU A 44 12.97 -16.75 46.75
N ALA A 45 11.80 -16.36 47.26
CA ALA A 45 10.65 -16.04 46.42
C ALA A 45 10.92 -14.81 45.54
N TYR A 46 11.44 -13.72 46.12
CA TYR A 46 11.78 -12.51 45.38
C TYR A 46 12.93 -12.70 44.39
N GLU A 47 13.94 -13.51 44.72
CA GLU A 47 15.02 -13.83 43.79
C GLU A 47 14.50 -14.59 42.56
N ARG A 48 13.56 -15.52 42.75
CA ARG A 48 12.90 -16.23 41.63
C ARG A 48 12.05 -15.30 40.78
N GLU A 49 11.29 -14.41 41.41
CA GLU A 49 10.45 -13.44 40.71
C GLU A 49 11.31 -12.44 39.92
N ALA A 50 12.42 -11.97 40.48
CA ALA A 50 13.36 -11.10 39.78
C ALA A 50 13.99 -11.78 38.55
N GLU A 51 14.34 -13.05 38.67
CA GLU A 51 14.89 -13.83 37.55
C GLU A 51 13.85 -14.03 36.43
N ASP A 52 12.59 -14.26 36.78
CA ASP A 52 11.48 -14.36 35.82
C ASP A 52 11.25 -13.04 35.08
N TYR A 53 11.19 -11.93 35.82
CA TYR A 53 11.07 -10.60 35.22
C TYR A 53 12.23 -10.26 34.30
N LYS A 54 13.45 -10.64 34.67
CA LYS A 54 14.64 -10.44 33.83
C LYS A 54 14.52 -11.19 32.50
N LYS A 55 14.15 -12.48 32.54
CA LYS A 55 13.93 -13.28 31.32
C LYS A 55 12.86 -12.68 30.43
N ARG A 56 11.71 -12.31 31.02
CA ARG A 56 10.61 -11.69 30.28
C ARG A 56 11.02 -10.35 29.66
N TYR A 57 11.81 -9.56 30.36
CA TYR A 57 12.35 -8.31 29.84
C TYR A 57 13.28 -8.55 28.64
N GLU A 58 14.20 -9.51 28.76
CA GLU A 58 15.11 -9.90 27.66
C GLU A 58 14.32 -10.36 26.42
N GLU A 59 13.29 -11.19 26.59
CA GLU A 59 12.40 -11.61 25.51
C GLU A 59 11.65 -10.44 24.85
N VAL A 60 11.14 -9.51 25.66
CA VAL A 60 10.46 -8.31 25.15
C VAL A 60 11.43 -7.44 24.34
N CYS A 61 12.65 -7.23 24.84
CA CYS A 61 13.67 -6.47 24.12
C CYS A 61 14.04 -7.12 22.78
N GLN A 62 14.23 -8.44 22.76
CA GLN A 62 14.51 -9.18 21.52
C GLN A 62 13.36 -9.06 20.52
N ASN A 63 12.12 -9.27 20.97
CA ASN A 63 10.94 -9.13 20.13
C ASN A 63 10.76 -7.71 19.60
N LEU A 64 11.02 -6.70 20.42
CA LEU A 64 10.97 -5.30 20.00
C LEU A 64 11.99 -5.03 18.88
N SER A 65 13.23 -5.47 19.07
CA SER A 65 14.30 -5.29 18.06
C SER A 65 13.97 -5.97 16.73
N ILE A 66 13.39 -7.17 16.76
CA ILE A 66 12.94 -7.87 15.55
C ILE A 66 11.83 -7.08 14.85
N LYS A 67 10.85 -6.58 15.61
CA LYS A 67 9.74 -5.76 15.06
C LYS A 67 10.24 -4.46 14.45
N GLU A 68 11.17 -3.77 15.11
CA GLU A 68 11.78 -2.55 14.59
C GLU A 68 12.52 -2.80 13.27
N ARG A 69 13.32 -3.87 13.20
CA ARG A 69 14.00 -4.26 11.96
C ARG A 69 13.01 -4.57 10.84
N ALA A 70 11.96 -5.33 11.13
CA ALA A 70 10.91 -5.65 10.17
C ALA A 70 10.17 -4.40 9.67
N ALA A 71 9.85 -3.46 10.56
CA ALA A 71 9.22 -2.19 10.20
C ALA A 71 10.13 -1.32 9.31
N TYR A 72 11.43 -1.28 9.62
CA TYR A 72 12.42 -0.57 8.80
C TYR A 72 12.53 -1.18 7.40
N ASP A 73 12.64 -2.50 7.30
CA ASP A 73 12.70 -3.20 6.01
C ASP A 73 11.39 -3.02 5.21
N MET A 74 10.23 -3.06 5.87
CA MET A 74 8.93 -2.80 5.23
C MET A 74 8.87 -1.39 4.65
N THR A 75 9.33 -0.39 5.40
CA THR A 75 9.38 1.01 4.93
C THR A 75 10.30 1.15 3.73
N ARG A 76 11.48 0.53 3.77
CA ARG A 76 12.43 0.54 2.64
C ARG A 76 11.84 -0.11 1.39
N MET A 77 11.18 -1.26 1.55
CA MET A 77 10.52 -1.96 0.44
C MET A 77 9.37 -1.12 -0.13
N ALA A 78 8.53 -0.53 0.72
CA ALA A 78 7.43 0.32 0.29
C ALA A 78 7.92 1.55 -0.50
N MET A 79 9.01 2.20 -0.07
CA MET A 79 9.61 3.31 -0.82
C MET A 79 10.15 2.87 -2.18
N LYS A 80 10.84 1.73 -2.23
CA LYS A 80 11.35 1.17 -3.50
C LYS A 80 10.19 0.86 -4.45
N GLU A 81 9.15 0.21 -3.96
CA GLU A 81 7.96 -0.14 -4.73
C GLU A 81 7.25 1.11 -5.25
N ALA A 82 7.04 2.11 -4.40
CA ALA A 82 6.45 3.38 -4.80
C ALA A 82 7.25 4.05 -5.93
N ASN A 83 8.58 4.08 -5.82
CA ASN A 83 9.44 4.62 -6.88
C ASN A 83 9.33 3.82 -8.19
N MET A 84 9.30 2.48 -8.11
CA MET A 84 9.11 1.63 -9.29
C MET A 84 7.74 1.84 -9.95
N ILE A 85 6.68 2.02 -9.16
CA ILE A 85 5.34 2.33 -9.67
C ILE A 85 5.35 3.67 -10.42
N VAL A 86 5.92 4.71 -9.82
CA VAL A 86 6.04 6.04 -10.44
C VAL A 86 6.85 5.97 -11.74
N GLU A 87 8.00 5.30 -11.72
CA GLU A 87 8.85 5.15 -12.91
C GLU A 87 8.13 4.38 -14.02
N THR A 88 7.42 3.31 -13.67
CA THR A 88 6.64 2.51 -14.64
C THR A 88 5.48 3.31 -15.21
N ALA A 89 4.77 4.07 -14.37
CA ALA A 89 3.68 4.93 -14.81
C ALA A 89 4.17 6.01 -15.79
N HIS A 90 5.33 6.63 -15.52
CA HIS A 90 5.94 7.58 -16.43
C HIS A 90 6.29 6.95 -17.78
N LYS A 91 6.97 5.78 -17.78
CA LYS A 91 7.31 5.07 -19.02
C LYS A 91 6.06 4.71 -19.83
N ASN A 92 5.01 4.23 -19.16
CA ASN A 92 3.75 3.90 -19.82
C ASN A 92 3.07 5.14 -20.42
N ALA A 93 3.07 6.27 -19.70
CA ALA A 93 2.54 7.53 -20.21
C ALA A 93 3.31 8.00 -21.47
N ASP A 94 4.64 7.93 -21.46
CA ASP A 94 5.47 8.29 -22.61
C ASP A 94 5.18 7.40 -23.82
N VAL A 95 4.98 6.09 -23.61
CA VAL A 95 4.59 5.15 -24.67
C VAL A 95 3.23 5.54 -25.25
N ILE A 96 2.22 5.76 -24.41
CA ILE A 96 0.87 6.15 -24.85
C ILE A 96 0.92 7.44 -25.69
N VAL A 97 1.68 8.45 -25.24
CA VAL A 97 1.82 9.72 -25.97
C VAL A 97 2.49 9.48 -27.32
N ARG A 98 3.56 8.68 -27.36
CA ARG A 98 4.28 8.39 -28.61
C ARG A 98 3.41 7.63 -29.61
N GLU A 99 2.67 6.63 -29.16
CA GLU A 99 1.73 5.85 -29.96
C GLU A 99 0.60 6.72 -30.48
N SER A 100 0.00 7.55 -29.62
CA SER A 100 -1.06 8.48 -30.00
C SER A 100 -0.59 9.48 -31.05
N LEU A 101 0.62 10.00 -30.92
CA LEU A 101 1.22 10.90 -31.93
C LEU A 101 1.51 10.18 -33.24
N MET A 102 1.91 8.91 -33.21
CA MET A 102 2.13 8.12 -34.41
C MET A 102 0.81 7.85 -35.14
N MET A 103 -0.21 7.42 -34.42
CA MET A 103 -1.56 7.20 -34.94
C MET A 103 -2.15 8.49 -35.53
N ALA A 104 -1.99 9.63 -34.86
CA ALA A 104 -2.44 10.92 -35.39
C ALA A 104 -1.75 11.27 -36.72
N ARG A 105 -0.44 10.99 -36.86
CA ARG A 105 0.29 11.19 -38.11
C ARG A 105 -0.19 10.26 -39.22
N GLU A 106 -0.48 9.00 -38.90
CA GLU A 106 -1.04 8.03 -39.86
C GLU A 106 -2.39 8.50 -40.38
N VAL A 107 -3.30 8.90 -39.48
CA VAL A 107 -4.62 9.44 -39.84
C VAL A 107 -4.50 10.69 -40.73
N LEU A 108 -3.59 11.62 -40.40
CA LEU A 108 -3.35 12.81 -41.23
C LEU A 108 -2.83 12.46 -42.62
N SER A 109 -1.93 11.46 -42.72
CA SER A 109 -1.43 10.96 -43.99
C SER A 109 -2.55 10.33 -44.83
N GLU A 110 -3.43 9.56 -44.20
CA GLU A 110 -4.60 8.95 -44.84
C GLU A 110 -5.58 10.01 -45.35
N ILE A 111 -5.86 11.05 -44.55
CA ILE A 111 -6.69 12.19 -44.98
C ILE A 111 -6.08 12.89 -46.19
N ALA A 112 -4.77 13.13 -46.18
CA ALA A 112 -4.08 13.75 -47.31
C ALA A 112 -4.15 12.89 -48.59
N ARG A 113 -4.04 11.56 -48.45
CA ARG A 113 -4.22 10.60 -49.56
C ARG A 113 -5.64 10.65 -50.11
N LEU A 114 -6.66 10.56 -49.25
CA LEU A 114 -8.07 10.65 -49.63
C LEU A 114 -8.40 11.98 -50.33
N GLY A 115 -7.83 13.09 -49.85
CA GLY A 115 -7.99 14.40 -50.49
C GLY A 115 -7.41 14.45 -51.91
N LYS A 116 -6.27 13.79 -52.15
CA LYS A 116 -5.71 13.66 -53.51
C LYS A 116 -6.61 12.81 -54.40
N GLU A 117 -7.08 11.66 -53.91
CA GLU A 117 -7.99 10.77 -54.65
C GLU A 117 -9.31 11.47 -55.00
N ALA A 118 -9.90 12.21 -54.05
CA ALA A 118 -11.11 13.00 -54.28
C ALA A 118 -10.89 14.11 -55.33
N ASN A 119 -9.73 14.76 -55.34
CA ASN A 119 -9.39 15.76 -56.37
C ASN A 119 -9.24 15.13 -57.76
N LEU A 120 -8.61 13.95 -57.86
CA LEU A 120 -8.52 13.21 -59.11
C LEU A 120 -9.91 12.81 -59.62
N LEU A 121 -10.77 12.29 -58.73
CA LEU A 121 -12.14 11.93 -59.06
C LEU A 121 -12.95 13.14 -59.54
N LYS A 122 -12.83 14.29 -58.85
CA LYS A 122 -13.46 15.55 -59.27
C LYS A 122 -13.00 15.98 -60.67
N GLY A 123 -11.71 15.83 -60.98
CA GLY A 123 -11.17 16.07 -62.32
C GLY A 123 -11.81 15.17 -63.35
N SER A 124 -11.81 13.85 -63.12
CA SER A 124 -12.45 12.86 -64.01
C SER A 124 -13.93 13.17 -64.25
N MET A 125 -14.69 13.47 -63.18
CA MET A 125 -16.11 13.82 -63.31
C MET A 125 -16.32 15.09 -64.14
N LYS A 126 -15.44 16.09 -64.00
CA LYS A 126 -15.52 17.31 -64.81
C LYS A 126 -15.29 17.00 -66.30
N ASP A 127 -14.31 16.15 -66.60
CA ASP A 127 -14.01 15.75 -67.97
C ASP A 127 -15.19 14.95 -68.58
N ASP A 128 -15.78 14.03 -67.81
CA ASP A 128 -16.95 13.27 -68.24
C ASP A 128 -18.18 14.16 -68.47
N LEU A 129 -18.44 15.13 -67.59
CA LEU A 129 -19.51 16.12 -67.78
C LEU A 129 -19.27 16.98 -69.03
N SER A 130 -18.02 17.38 -69.28
CA SER A 130 -17.68 18.14 -70.49
C SER A 130 -17.95 17.34 -71.76
N ARG A 131 -17.68 16.03 -71.75
CA ARG A 131 -18.00 15.14 -72.88
C ARG A 131 -19.51 15.01 -73.09
N ILE A 132 -20.28 14.86 -72.01
CA ILE A 132 -21.74 14.80 -72.09
C ILE A 132 -22.32 16.11 -72.62
N ALA A 133 -21.81 17.25 -72.16
CA ALA A 133 -22.23 18.56 -72.64
C ALA A 133 -21.95 18.72 -74.15
N GLN A 134 -20.75 18.33 -74.60
CA GLN A 134 -20.41 18.36 -76.01
C GLN A 134 -21.33 17.45 -76.85
N ALA A 135 -21.61 16.23 -76.37
CA ALA A 135 -22.52 15.31 -77.04
C ALA A 135 -23.96 15.85 -77.10
N LEU A 136 -24.38 16.66 -76.13
CA LEU A 136 -25.68 17.34 -76.13
C LEU A 136 -25.70 18.51 -77.13
N ASP A 137 -24.62 19.28 -77.25
CA ASP A 137 -24.51 20.37 -78.22
C ASP A 137 -24.50 19.84 -79.67
N GLU A 138 -23.89 18.68 -79.90
CA GLU A 138 -23.88 17.97 -81.19
C GLU A 138 -25.23 17.27 -81.49
N PHE A 139 -26.16 17.26 -80.54
CA PHE A 139 -27.45 16.59 -80.71
C PHE A 139 -28.41 17.44 -81.55
N GLU A 140 -28.54 17.11 -82.83
CA GLU A 140 -29.54 17.72 -83.70
C GLU A 140 -30.95 17.21 -83.39
N THR A 141 -31.89 18.12 -83.17
CA THR A 141 -33.30 17.76 -83.02
C THR A 141 -33.96 17.65 -84.40
N PRO A 142 -34.79 16.61 -84.64
CA PRO A 142 -35.50 16.47 -85.90
C PRO A 142 -36.44 17.65 -86.10
N GLN A 143 -36.44 18.25 -87.29
CA GLN A 143 -37.41 19.29 -87.62
C GLN A 143 -38.81 18.66 -87.64
N ILE A 144 -39.67 19.13 -86.75
CA ILE A 144 -41.08 18.74 -86.71
C ILE A 144 -41.73 19.33 -87.96
N PRO A 145 -42.28 18.51 -88.87
CA PRO A 145 -42.98 19.02 -90.05
C PRO A 145 -44.15 19.92 -89.62
N GLU A 146 -44.37 21.03 -90.31
CA GLU A 146 -45.52 21.89 -90.05
C GLU A 146 -46.83 21.09 -90.14
N MET A 147 -47.64 21.13 -89.08
CA MET A 147 -48.90 20.39 -88.95
C MET A 147 -50.04 20.89 -89.86
N ASP A 148 -49.74 21.69 -90.89
CA ASP A 148 -50.76 22.16 -91.84
C ASP A 148 -51.32 21.03 -92.73
N LEU A 149 -50.70 19.84 -92.70
CA LEU A 149 -51.24 18.62 -93.32
C LEU A 149 -52.37 17.96 -92.51
N LEU A 150 -52.56 18.27 -91.22
CA LEU A 150 -53.63 17.70 -90.39
C LEU A 150 -54.93 18.51 -90.41
N LYS A 151 -54.91 19.76 -90.90
CA LYS A 151 -56.13 20.59 -91.01
C LYS A 151 -57.00 20.27 -92.23
N LYS A 152 -56.54 19.42 -93.15
CA LYS A 152 -57.32 19.03 -94.35
C LYS A 152 -58.23 17.82 -94.13
N GLU A 153 -58.18 17.16 -92.98
CA GLU A 153 -59.05 16.01 -92.69
C GLU A 153 -60.24 16.34 -91.77
N GLU A 154 -60.37 17.56 -91.24
CA GLU A 154 -61.52 17.97 -90.40
C GLU A 154 -62.55 18.89 -91.08
N MET A 155 -62.49 19.09 -92.40
CA MET A 155 -63.60 19.69 -93.16
C MET A 155 -63.79 19.01 -94.52
N GLN A 156 -64.31 17.78 -94.48
CA GLN A 156 -65.28 17.26 -95.45
C GLN A 156 -66.58 16.95 -94.72
#